data_AF-A0A5T3X814-F1
#
_entry.id   AF-A0A5T3X814-F1
#
_cell.length_a   1.000
_cell.length_b   1.000
_cell.length_c   1.000
_cell.angle_alpha   90.00
_cell.angle_beta   90.00
_cell.angle_gamma   90.00
#
_symmetry.space_group_name_H-M   'P 1'
#
loop_
_entity.id
_entity.type
_entity.pdbx_description
1 polymer ?
#
loop_
_entity_poly.entity_id
_entity_poly.type
_entity_poly.pdbx_seq_one_letter_code
_entity_poly.pdbx_strand_id
1 'polypeptide(L)'
;PTPPEIGRLMSLIVGSQSSADFYEPCCGSGINAIHWMENLIENHGPEALREASIYLEDIDPLMVKCCMIQLFHYFESRNTTPKTLSIVGIDTLSRRTKNIAYYAEKPPATAATVAA
;
A
#
# COMPACT_ATOMS: atom_id res chain seq x y z
N PRO A 1 2.54 -14.42 -10.76
CA PRO A 1 2.61 -14.08 -9.33
C PRO A 1 4.05 -14.11 -8.82
N THR A 2 4.49 -13.09 -8.07
CA THR A 2 5.82 -13.07 -7.43
C THR A 2 5.88 -14.13 -6.33
N PRO A 3 6.85 -15.06 -6.33
CA PRO A 3 7.04 -15.97 -5.21
C PRO A 3 7.33 -15.19 -3.91
N PRO A 4 6.74 -15.55 -2.76
CA PRO A 4 6.91 -14.80 -1.51
C PRO A 4 8.37 -14.64 -1.06
N GLU A 5 9.20 -15.65 -1.31
CA GLU A 5 10.62 -15.64 -0.95
C GLU A 5 11.39 -14.55 -1.71
N ILE A 6 11.01 -14.29 -2.97
CA ILE A 6 11.58 -13.22 -3.80
C ILE A 6 11.09 -11.86 -3.31
N GLY A 7 9.81 -11.72 -2.99
CA GLY A 7 9.27 -10.48 -2.43
C GLY A 7 9.94 -10.08 -1.11
N ARG A 8 10.17 -11.06 -0.23
CA ARG A 8 10.91 -10.87 1.02
C ARG A 8 12.37 -10.50 0.79
N LEU A 9 13.06 -11.17 -0.14
CA LEU A 9 14.45 -10.84 -0.45
C LEU A 9 14.57 -9.39 -0.95
N MET A 10 13.67 -8.97 -1.84
CA MET A 10 13.65 -7.62 -2.39
C MET A 10 13.41 -6.56 -1.29
N SER A 11 12.49 -6.80 -0.35
CA SER A 11 12.24 -5.85 0.74
C SER A 11 13.47 -5.70 1.65
N LEU A 12 14.19 -6.78 1.92
CA LEU A 12 15.43 -6.74 2.70
C LEU A 12 16.57 -6.00 1.98
N ILE A 13 16.67 -6.14 0.65
CA ILE A 13 17.70 -5.44 -0.17
C ILE A 13 17.46 -3.93 -0.18
N VAL A 14 16.20 -3.50 -0.27
CA VAL A 14 15.84 -2.07 -0.24
C VAL A 14 16.18 -1.44 1.11
N GLY A 15 16.20 -2.23 2.19
CA GLY A 15 16.55 -1.80 3.54
C GLY A 15 15.46 -0.98 4.22
N SER A 16 15.81 -0.31 5.33
CA SER A 16 14.92 0.64 6.01
C SER A 16 14.97 1.99 5.30
N GLN A 17 14.05 2.21 4.36
CA GLN A 17 13.83 3.57 3.86
C GLN A 17 13.25 4.43 4.99
N SER A 18 13.80 5.63 5.15
CA SER A 18 13.29 6.63 6.11
C SER A 18 11.97 7.25 5.67
N SER A 19 11.55 7.03 4.43
CA SER A 19 10.27 7.48 3.91
C SER A 19 9.21 6.44 4.19
N ALA A 20 8.06 6.89 4.73
CA ALA A 20 6.90 6.05 4.96
C ALA A 20 6.10 5.79 3.67
N ASP A 21 6.58 6.25 2.52
CA ASP A 21 5.85 6.14 1.25
C ASP A 21 6.35 4.95 0.41
N PHE A 22 5.42 4.12 -0.04
CA PHE A 22 5.68 2.97 -0.92
C PHE A 22 5.01 3.16 -2.27
N TYR A 23 5.76 2.92 -3.35
CA TYR A 23 5.24 2.95 -4.72
C TYR A 23 5.59 1.68 -5.48
N GLU A 24 4.60 1.07 -6.13
CA GLU A 24 4.79 -0.09 -7.01
C GLU A 24 4.04 0.09 -8.35
N PRO A 25 4.76 0.22 -9.49
CA PRO A 25 4.18 0.54 -10.80
C PRO A 25 3.51 -0.65 -11.52
N CYS A 26 3.61 -1.86 -10.95
CA CYS A 26 3.09 -3.12 -11.49
C CYS A 26 2.83 -4.08 -10.32
N CYS A 27 1.84 -3.76 -9.50
CA CYS A 27 1.69 -4.36 -8.18
C CYS A 27 1.19 -5.81 -8.20
N GLY A 28 0.61 -6.28 -9.31
CA GLY A 28 -0.08 -7.56 -9.38
C GLY A 28 -1.12 -7.67 -8.27
N SER A 29 -1.03 -8.72 -7.46
CA SER A 29 -1.90 -8.90 -6.28
C SER A 29 -1.46 -8.14 -5.03
N GLY A 30 -0.40 -7.32 -5.09
CA GLY A 30 0.07 -6.51 -3.97
C GLY A 30 0.94 -7.25 -2.94
N ILE A 31 1.51 -8.40 -3.28
CA ILE A 31 2.34 -9.19 -2.34
C ILE A 31 3.61 -8.45 -1.91
N ASN A 32 4.23 -7.69 -2.81
CA ASN A 32 5.44 -6.92 -2.50
C ASN A 32 5.13 -5.76 -1.53
N ALA A 33 3.99 -5.08 -1.71
CA ALA A 33 3.49 -4.09 -0.76
C ALA A 33 3.33 -4.69 0.64
N ILE A 34 2.81 -5.92 0.76
CA ILE A 34 2.71 -6.61 2.05
C ILE A 34 4.09 -6.90 2.65
N HIS A 35 5.04 -7.43 1.87
CA HIS A 35 6.39 -7.67 2.38
C HIS A 35 7.11 -6.40 2.81
N TRP A 36 6.86 -5.29 2.10
CA TRP A 36 7.37 -3.98 2.51
C TRP A 36 6.73 -3.53 3.85
N MET A 37 5.41 -3.65 4.00
CA MET A 37 4.71 -3.30 5.25
C MET A 37 5.17 -4.17 6.43
N GLU A 38 5.36 -5.47 6.21
CA GLU A 38 5.92 -6.37 7.23
C GLU A 38 7.30 -5.91 7.68
N ASN A 39 8.19 -5.62 6.72
CA ASN A 39 9.52 -5.11 7.04
C ASN A 39 9.46 -3.74 7.76
N LEU A 40 8.52 -2.87 7.39
CA LEU A 40 8.30 -1.59 8.09
C LEU A 40 7.89 -1.83 9.55
N ILE A 41 6.93 -2.72 9.78
CA ILE A 41 6.42 -3.06 11.11
C ILE A 41 7.51 -3.74 11.95
N GLU A 42 8.28 -4.66 11.38
CA GLU A 42 9.37 -5.37 12.05
C GLU A 42 10.47 -4.40 12.53
N ASN A 43 10.79 -3.36 11.75
CA ASN A 43 11.87 -2.43 12.06
C ASN A 43 11.43 -1.19 12.87
N HIS A 44 10.19 -0.73 12.71
CA HIS A 44 9.71 0.55 13.26
C HIS A 44 8.44 0.43 14.11
N GLY A 45 7.87 -0.77 14.22
CA GLY A 45 6.65 -1.06 14.96
C GLY A 45 5.36 -0.78 14.17
N PRO A 46 4.19 -1.23 14.69
CA PRO A 46 2.90 -1.13 13.99
C PRO A 46 2.43 0.29 13.69
N GLU A 47 2.84 1.26 14.51
CA GLU A 47 2.48 2.68 14.34
C GLU A 47 3.13 3.29 13.11
N ALA A 48 4.27 2.76 12.65
CA ALA A 48 4.93 3.23 11.43
C ALA A 48 4.03 3.04 10.20
N LEU A 49 3.20 1.98 10.17
CA LEU A 49 2.23 1.80 9.09
C LEU A 49 1.21 2.93 9.05
N ARG A 50 0.79 3.47 10.21
CA ARG A 50 -0.24 4.53 10.25
C ARG A 50 0.21 5.85 9.63
N GLU A 51 1.51 6.06 9.52
CA GLU A 51 2.10 7.22 8.88
C GLU A 51 2.44 6.95 7.41
N ALA A 52 2.27 5.71 6.93
CA ALA A 52 2.67 5.29 5.60
C ALA A 52 1.64 5.65 4.52
N SER A 53 2.15 6.01 3.34
CA SER A 53 1.35 6.22 2.12
C SER A 53 1.69 5.15 1.09
N ILE A 54 0.68 4.44 0.59
CA ILE A 54 0.87 3.31 -0.33
C ILE A 54 0.23 3.63 -1.68
N TYR A 55 1.03 3.60 -2.73
CA TYR A 55 0.64 3.92 -4.11
C TYR A 55 0.94 2.73 -5.03
N LEU A 56 -0.10 2.14 -5.61
CA LEU A 56 0.00 0.92 -6.39
C LEU A 56 -0.66 1.12 -7.75
N GLU A 57 -0.01 0.64 -8.79
CA GLU A 57 -0.49 0.69 -10.16
C GLU A 57 -0.43 -0.71 -10.79
N ASP A 58 -1.45 -1.06 -11.57
CA ASP A 58 -1.42 -2.27 -12.42
C ASP A 58 -2.20 -2.05 -13.71
N ILE A 59 -1.75 -2.67 -14.80
CA ILE A 59 -2.38 -2.58 -16.11
C ILE A 59 -3.62 -3.48 -16.23
N ASP A 60 -3.71 -4.54 -15.41
CA ASP A 60 -4.80 -5.50 -15.41
C ASP A 60 -5.86 -5.16 -14.33
N PRO A 61 -7.10 -4.82 -14.72
CA PRO A 61 -8.18 -4.56 -13.77
C PRO A 61 -8.50 -5.70 -12.80
N LEU A 62 -8.24 -6.96 -13.17
CA LEU A 62 -8.40 -8.10 -12.28
C LEU A 62 -7.37 -8.04 -11.15
N MET A 63 -6.11 -7.72 -11.48
CA MET A 63 -5.03 -7.60 -10.50
C MET A 63 -5.28 -6.46 -9.52
N VAL A 64 -5.79 -5.32 -10.00
CA VAL A 64 -6.21 -4.20 -9.14
C VAL A 64 -7.24 -4.64 -8.09
N LYS A 65 -8.22 -5.47 -8.46
CA LYS A 65 -9.22 -6.00 -7.52
C LYS A 65 -8.62 -7.03 -6.56
N CYS A 66 -7.77 -7.93 -7.05
CA CYS A 66 -7.07 -8.89 -6.20
C CYS A 66 -6.19 -8.17 -5.18
N CYS A 67 -5.46 -7.14 -5.59
CA CYS A 67 -4.65 -6.28 -4.74
C CYS A 67 -5.49 -5.62 -3.65
N MET A 68 -6.62 -5.01 -4.01
CA MET A 68 -7.55 -4.40 -3.06
C MET A 68 -8.02 -5.39 -1.98
N ILE A 69 -8.51 -6.57 -2.38
CA ILE A 69 -9.00 -7.59 -1.44
C ILE A 69 -7.86 -8.08 -0.54
N GLN A 70 -6.70 -8.37 -1.12
CA GLN A 70 -5.55 -8.89 -0.39
C GLN A 70 -5.04 -7.89 0.66
N LEU A 71 -4.96 -6.60 0.32
CA LEU A 71 -4.55 -5.55 1.25
C LEU A 71 -5.59 -5.30 2.35
N PHE A 72 -6.88 -5.33 2.02
CA PHE A 72 -7.92 -5.14 3.04
C PHE A 72 -7.92 -6.26 4.07
N HIS A 73 -7.75 -7.51 3.62
CA HIS A 73 -7.59 -8.64 4.51
C HIS A 73 -6.32 -8.52 5.38
N TYR A 74 -5.22 -8.04 4.80
CA TYR A 74 -3.99 -7.78 5.52
C TYR A 74 -4.19 -6.74 6.64
N PHE A 75 -4.81 -5.60 6.35
CA PHE A 75 -5.06 -4.54 7.34
C PHE A 75 -5.96 -5.02 8.48
N GLU A 76 -7.00 -5.80 8.16
CA GLU A 76 -7.87 -6.41 9.16
C GLU A 76 -7.07 -7.37 10.07
N SER A 77 -6.22 -8.23 9.49
CA SER A 77 -5.42 -9.19 10.24
C SER A 77 -4.40 -8.54 11.20
N ARG A 78 -3.93 -7.33 10.86
CA ARG A 78 -2.96 -6.56 11.66
C ARG A 78 -3.64 -5.53 12.58
N ASN A 79 -4.96 -5.34 12.46
CA ASN A 79 -5.72 -4.28 13.15
C ASN A 79 -5.07 -2.89 13.00
N THR A 80 -4.53 -2.59 11.82
CA THR A 80 -3.89 -1.30 11.50
C THR A 80 -4.03 -0.99 10.01
N THR A 81 -4.04 0.30 9.66
CA THR A 81 -4.26 0.81 8.30
C THR A 81 -3.24 1.89 7.98
N PRO A 82 -2.83 2.05 6.71
CA PRO A 82 -1.97 3.16 6.28
C PRO A 82 -2.69 4.50 6.39
N LYS A 83 -1.91 5.59 6.35
CA LYS A 83 -2.43 6.96 6.24
C LYS A 83 -3.21 7.14 4.94
N THR A 84 -2.62 6.66 3.85
CA THR A 84 -3.15 6.78 2.50
C THR A 84 -2.94 5.48 1.74
N LEU A 85 -3.95 5.06 0.98
CA LEU A 85 -3.90 3.96 0.05
C LEU A 85 -4.47 4.39 -1.30
N SER A 86 -3.71 4.16 -2.37
CA SER A 86 -4.13 4.36 -3.74
C SER A 86 -3.78 3.11 -4.55
N ILE A 87 -4.77 2.52 -5.22
CA ILE A 87 -4.60 1.39 -6.14
C ILE A 87 -5.28 1.74 -7.45
N VAL A 88 -4.52 1.89 -8.52
CA VAL A 88 -5.02 2.44 -9.79
C VAL A 88 -4.79 1.47 -10.94
N GLY A 89 -5.86 1.19 -11.70
CA GLY A 89 -5.76 0.52 -12.98
C GLY A 89 -5.24 1.47 -14.04
N ILE A 90 -3.99 1.30 -14.46
CA ILE A 90 -3.30 2.21 -15.38
C ILE A 90 -2.21 1.46 -16.15
N ASP A 91 -2.04 1.81 -17.43
CA ASP A 91 -0.79 1.54 -18.11
C ASP A 91 0.25 2.56 -17.63
N THR A 92 1.14 2.13 -16.73
CA THR A 92 2.11 2.99 -16.06
C THR A 92 3.04 3.73 -17.02
N LEU A 93 3.33 3.16 -18.20
CA LEU A 93 4.20 3.77 -19.21
C LEU A 93 3.46 4.84 -20.02
N SER A 94 2.25 4.52 -20.51
CA SER A 94 1.46 5.46 -21.34
C SER A 94 0.57 6.41 -20.54
N ARG A 95 0.46 6.19 -19.22
CA ARG A 95 -0.45 6.86 -18.28
C ARG A 95 -1.94 6.75 -18.66
N ARG A 96 -2.32 5.78 -19.50
CA ARG A 96 -3.72 5.53 -19.88
C ARG A 96 -4.42 4.73 -18.79
N THR A 97 -5.48 5.29 -18.23
CA THR A 97 -6.28 4.64 -17.17
C THR A 97 -7.12 3.49 -17.71
N LYS A 98 -7.43 2.53 -16.83
CA LYS A 98 -8.22 1.33 -17.10
C LYS A 98 -9.60 1.36 -16.42
N ASN A 99 -10.08 2.56 -16.06
CA ASN A 99 -11.39 2.82 -15.44
C ASN A 99 -11.64 2.06 -14.12
N ILE A 100 -10.60 1.82 -13.33
CA ILE A 100 -10.71 1.25 -11.99
C ILE A 100 -9.70 1.93 -11.07
N ALA A 101 -10.15 2.37 -9.90
CA ALA A 101 -9.29 2.94 -8.88
C ALA A 101 -9.92 2.76 -7.50
N TYR A 102 -9.10 2.47 -6.50
CA TYR A 102 -9.46 2.46 -5.09
C TYR A 102 -8.61 3.48 -4.35
N TYR A 103 -9.27 4.32 -3.57
CA TYR A 103 -8.64 5.37 -2.79
C TYR A 103 -9.19 5.32 -1.37
N ALA A 104 -8.30 5.37 -0.39
CA ALA A 104 -8.63 5.56 1.00
C ALA A 104 -7.62 6.51 1.64
N GLU A 105 -8.11 7.43 2.45
CA GLU A 105 -7.30 8.33 3.25
C GLU A 105 -7.93 8.43 4.63
N LYS A 106 -7.10 8.41 5.67
CA LYS A 106 -7.55 8.71 7.03
C LYS A 106 -7.89 10.21 7.11
N PRO A 107 -9.12 10.59 7.51
CA PRO A 107 -9.46 12.00 7.66
C PRO A 107 -8.44 12.69 8.58
N PRO A 108 -8.03 13.92 8.27
CA PRO A 108 -7.25 14.70 9.23
C PRO A 108 -8.06 14.78 10.53
N ALA A 109 -7.39 14.63 11.67
CA ALA A 109 -8.04 14.79 12.96
C ALA A 109 -8.69 16.18 12.98
N THR A 110 -10.02 16.23 12.87
CA THR A 110 -10.77 17.47 12.95
C THR A 110 -10.43 18.05 14.30
N ALA A 111 -9.63 19.12 14.34
CA ALA A 111 -9.48 19.93 15.53
C ALA A 111 -10.90 20.28 15.93
N ALA A 112 -11.35 19.78 17.09
CA ALA A 112 -12.61 20.19 17.66
C ALA A 112 -12.53 21.70 17.81
N THR A 113 -13.15 22.42 16.87
CA THR A 113 -13.43 23.84 17.02
C THR A 113 -14.40 23.90 18.18
N VAL A 114 -13.85 24.12 19.37
CA VAL A 114 -14.57 24.63 20.53
C VAL A 114 -15.19 25.94 20.08
N ALA A 115 -16.44 25.87 19.63
CA ALA A 115 -17.30 27.03 19.52
C ALA A 115 -17.75 27.36 20.94
N ALA A 116 -17.25 28.49 21.44
CA ALA A 116 -17.59 29.12 22.70
C ALA A 116 -19.03 29.62 22.73
#